data_AF-A0A430G2B0-F1
#
_entry.id   AF-A0A430G2B0-F1
#
_cell.length_a   1.000
_cell.length_b   1.000
_cell.length_c   1.000
_cell.angle_alpha   90.00
_cell.angle_beta   90.00
_cell.angle_gamma   90.00
#
_symmetry.space_group_name_H-M   'P 1'
#
loop_
_entity.id
_entity.type
_entity.pdbx_description
1 polymer ?
#
loop_
_entity_poly.entity_id
_entity_poly.type
_entity_poly.pdbx_seq_one_letter_code
_entity_poly.pdbx_strand_id
1 'polypeptide(L)'
;MTRRAIILLALIAMLAGAIVFGLSQCQRAQTAKTTANVAKGQAGAAIESGSDAVDAIGNRAEQDAAADRLTRENEDAIRKAEGASAPVAAPVRDAGLDSLCRRAAYSRDPRCLQPPASR
;
A
#
# COMPACT_ATOMS: atom_id res chain seq x y z
N MET A 1 -41.79 61.93 11.63
CA MET A 1 -42.12 60.48 11.72
C MET A 1 -42.84 60.22 13.03
N THR A 2 -43.98 59.54 13.01
CA THR A 2 -44.74 59.22 14.22
C THR A 2 -44.03 58.11 15.01
N ARG A 3 -44.04 58.15 16.34
CA ARG A 3 -43.39 57.13 17.21
C ARG A 3 -43.75 55.69 16.82
N ARG A 4 -44.96 55.48 16.30
CA ARG A 4 -45.45 54.19 15.79
C ARG A 4 -44.62 53.64 14.63
N ALA A 5 -44.17 54.49 13.70
CA ALA A 5 -43.36 54.08 12.57
C ALA A 5 -41.97 53.58 13.01
N ILE A 6 -41.38 54.22 14.02
CA ILE A 6 -40.07 53.83 14.58
C ILE A 6 -40.18 52.47 15.28
N ILE A 7 -41.26 52.25 16.05
CA ILE A 7 -41.50 50.98 16.75
C ILE A 7 -41.71 49.84 15.74
N LEU A 8 -42.48 50.06 14.67
CA LEU A 8 -42.68 49.06 13.63
C LEU A 8 -41.38 48.70 12.90
N LEU A 9 -40.56 49.69 12.55
CA LEU A 9 -39.25 49.45 11.93
C LEU A 9 -38.32 48.67 12.85
N ALA A 10 -38.29 49.00 14.14
CA ALA A 10 -37.47 48.28 15.12
C ALA A 10 -37.90 46.81 15.27
N LEU A 11 -39.22 46.54 15.29
CA LEU A 11 -39.76 45.19 15.33
C LEU A 11 -39.40 44.37 14.08
N ILE A 12 -39.53 44.97 12.89
CA ILE A 12 -39.18 44.31 11.63
C ILE A 12 -37.67 43.99 11.59
N ALA A 13 -36.82 44.93 12.01
CA ALA A 13 -35.39 44.73 12.07
C ALA A 13 -35.00 43.62 13.06
N MET A 14 -35.66 43.56 14.22
CA MET A 14 -35.44 42.49 15.20
C MET A 14 -35.88 41.12 14.66
N LEU A 15 -37.04 41.06 14.00
CA LEU A 15 -37.54 39.81 13.41
C LEU A 15 -36.61 39.30 12.30
N ALA A 16 -36.16 40.19 11.43
CA ALA A 16 -35.20 39.86 10.37
C ALA A 16 -33.88 39.36 10.94
N GLY A 17 -33.36 40.01 12.00
CA GLY A 17 -32.15 39.58 12.70
C GLY A 17 -32.29 38.18 13.31
N ALA A 18 -33.42 37.89 13.96
CA ALA A 18 -33.70 36.57 14.53
C ALA A 18 -33.75 35.46 13.47
N ILE A 19 -34.37 35.74 12.32
CA ILE A 19 -34.48 34.78 11.21
C ILE A 19 -33.09 34.48 10.62
N VAL A 20 -32.29 35.51 10.31
CA VAL A 20 -30.94 35.33 9.73
C VAL A 20 -30.03 34.57 10.70
N PHE A 21 -30.08 34.92 12.00
CA PHE A 21 -29.27 34.24 12.99
C PHE A 21 -29.69 32.77 13.14
N GLY A 22 -30.99 32.47 13.21
CA GLY A 22 -31.50 31.11 13.29
C GLY A 22 -31.10 30.25 12.09
N LEU A 23 -31.20 30.79 10.86
CA LEU A 23 -30.77 30.08 9.64
C LEU A 23 -29.26 29.79 9.65
N SER A 24 -28.44 30.75 10.09
CA SER A 24 -26.99 30.58 10.16
C SER A 24 -26.57 29.49 11.15
N GLN A 25 -27.30 29.34 12.28
CA GLN A 25 -27.04 28.30 13.27
C GLN A 25 -27.45 26.92 12.76
N CYS A 26 -28.60 26.81 12.08
CA CYS A 26 -29.01 25.55 11.44
C CYS A 26 -28.02 25.10 10.37
N GLN A 27 -27.54 26.01 9.53
CA GLN A 27 -26.52 25.70 8.52
C GLN A 27 -25.22 25.22 9.16
N ARG A 28 -24.72 25.92 10.19
CA ARG A 28 -23.52 25.50 10.94
C ARG A 28 -23.67 24.15 11.59
N ALA A 29 -24.83 23.85 12.18
CA ALA A 29 -25.11 22.56 12.80
C ALA A 29 -25.14 21.42 11.76
N GLN A 30 -25.72 21.67 10.58
CA GLN A 30 -25.69 20.70 9.48
C GLN A 30 -24.27 20.46 8.96
N THR A 31 -23.49 21.53 8.76
CA THR A 31 -22.08 21.42 8.35
C THR A 31 -21.24 20.70 9.39
N ALA A 32 -21.44 20.97 10.69
CA ALA A 32 -20.73 20.27 11.76
C ALA A 32 -21.05 18.77 11.80
N LYS A 33 -22.31 18.40 11.52
CA LYS A 33 -22.73 17.00 11.44
C LYS A 33 -22.09 16.29 10.23
N THR A 34 -22.04 16.94 9.07
CA THR A 34 -21.43 16.35 7.87
C THR A 34 -19.91 16.23 8.02
N THR A 35 -19.23 17.25 8.56
CA THR A 35 -17.78 17.18 8.81
C THR A 35 -17.46 16.10 9.85
N ALA A 36 -18.26 15.95 10.90
CA ALA A 36 -18.10 14.86 11.88
C ALA A 36 -18.27 13.48 11.24
N ASN A 37 -19.26 13.29 10.37
CA ASN A 37 -19.46 12.02 9.66
C ASN A 37 -18.31 11.71 8.71
N VAL A 38 -17.80 12.72 7.98
CA VAL A 38 -16.63 12.55 7.10
C VAL A 38 -15.39 12.22 7.92
N ALA A 39 -15.13 12.94 9.01
CA ALA A 39 -14.00 12.65 9.90
C ALA A 39 -14.08 11.24 10.51
N LYS A 40 -15.28 10.80 10.90
CA LYS A 40 -15.51 9.43 11.39
C LYS A 40 -15.26 8.39 10.30
N GLY A 41 -15.75 8.63 9.09
CA GLY A 41 -15.52 7.76 7.93
C GLY A 41 -14.04 7.66 7.56
N GLN A 42 -13.33 8.80 7.54
CA GLN A 42 -11.89 8.85 7.30
C GLN A 42 -11.10 8.12 8.38
N ALA A 43 -11.45 8.30 9.66
CA ALA A 43 -10.80 7.58 10.75
C ALA A 43 -11.04 6.06 10.67
N GLY A 44 -12.26 5.64 10.34
CA GLY A 44 -12.57 4.22 10.12
C GLY A 44 -11.77 3.63 8.95
N ALA A 45 -11.74 4.32 7.81
CA ALA A 45 -10.98 3.90 6.64
C ALA A 45 -9.46 3.84 6.90
N ALA A 46 -8.92 4.77 7.70
CA ALA A 46 -7.51 4.75 8.08
C ALA A 46 -7.16 3.54 8.97
N ILE A 47 -8.05 3.16 9.89
CA ILE A 47 -7.87 1.97 10.73
C ILE A 47 -7.93 0.71 9.87
N GLU A 48 -8.93 0.60 8.99
CA GLU A 48 -9.11 -0.57 8.12
C GLU A 48 -7.94 -0.72 7.14
N SER A 49 -7.53 0.37 6.49
CA SER A 49 -6.32 0.37 5.66
C SER A 49 -5.06 0.01 6.43
N GLY A 50 -4.97 0.38 7.71
CA GLY A 50 -3.86 -0.01 8.58
C GLY A 50 -3.86 -1.52 8.87
N SER A 51 -5.02 -2.11 9.13
CA SER A 51 -5.19 -3.55 9.32
C SER A 51 -4.78 -4.32 8.06
N ASP A 52 -5.31 -3.92 6.89
CA ASP A 52 -5.00 -4.55 5.61
C ASP A 52 -3.50 -4.52 5.30
N ALA A 53 -2.84 -3.40 5.62
CA ALA A 53 -1.40 -3.27 5.44
C ALA A 53 -0.61 -4.23 6.34
N VAL A 54 -1.01 -4.37 7.61
CA VAL A 54 -0.37 -5.32 8.54
C VAL A 54 -0.60 -6.76 8.11
N ASP A 55 -1.82 -7.10 7.71
CA ASP A 55 -2.15 -8.45 7.22
C ASP A 55 -1.38 -8.78 5.94
N ALA A 56 -1.27 -7.83 5.00
CA ALA A 56 -0.47 -8.01 3.79
C ALA A 56 1.02 -8.24 4.11
N ILE A 57 1.59 -7.47 5.04
CA ILE A 57 2.99 -7.64 5.47
C ILE A 57 3.19 -8.98 6.17
N GLY A 58 2.29 -9.36 7.07
CA GLY A 58 2.33 -10.64 7.78
C GLY A 58 2.29 -11.82 6.82
N ASN A 59 1.31 -11.84 5.92
CA ASN A 59 1.18 -12.87 4.89
C ASN A 59 2.42 -12.95 3.98
N ARG A 60 2.99 -11.80 3.59
CA ARG A 60 4.20 -11.77 2.77
C ARG A 60 5.42 -12.32 3.52
N ALA A 61 5.57 -11.96 4.80
CA ALA A 61 6.66 -12.44 5.64
C ALA A 61 6.60 -13.96 5.86
N GLU A 62 5.41 -14.53 6.07
CA GLU A 62 5.23 -15.97 6.18
C GLU A 62 5.57 -16.70 4.87
N GLN A 63 5.15 -16.14 3.73
CA GLN A 63 5.49 -16.69 2.42
C GLN A 63 6.98 -16.62 2.14
N ASP A 64 7.66 -15.52 2.50
CA ASP A 64 9.10 -15.40 2.38
C ASP A 64 9.83 -16.40 3.26
N ALA A 65 9.42 -16.58 4.52
CA ALA A 65 9.99 -17.59 5.40
C ALA A 65 9.81 -19.02 4.86
N ALA A 66 8.65 -19.32 4.28
CA ALA A 66 8.39 -20.62 3.66
C ALA A 66 9.24 -20.82 2.39
N ALA A 67 9.38 -19.79 1.55
CA ALA A 67 10.22 -19.82 0.36
C ALA A 67 11.71 -19.99 0.70
N ASP A 68 12.19 -19.31 1.75
CA ASP A 68 13.56 -19.43 2.25
C ASP A 68 13.84 -20.85 2.76
N ARG A 69 12.91 -21.41 3.53
CA ARG A 69 13.01 -22.79 4.03
C ARG A 69 13.06 -23.78 2.86
N LEU A 70 12.14 -23.68 1.90
CA LEU A 70 12.12 -24.53 0.72
C LEU A 70 13.40 -24.40 -0.11
N THR A 71 13.94 -23.18 -0.23
CA THR A 71 15.20 -22.96 -0.95
C THR A 71 16.35 -23.68 -0.27
N ARG A 72 16.46 -23.59 1.05
CA ARG A 72 17.52 -24.27 1.83
C ARG A 72 17.36 -25.80 1.81
N GLU A 73 16.13 -26.30 1.94
CA GLU A 73 15.82 -27.73 1.86
C GLU A 73 16.18 -28.29 0.48
N ASN A 74 15.82 -27.59 -0.59
CA ASN A 74 16.16 -27.98 -1.95
C ASN A 74 17.68 -27.93 -2.18
N GLU A 75 18.37 -26.89 -1.71
CA GLU A 75 19.82 -26.77 -1.85
C GLU A 75 20.55 -27.89 -1.10
N ASP A 76 20.08 -28.24 0.09
CA ASP A 76 20.61 -29.36 0.88
C ASP A 76 20.35 -30.71 0.19
N ALA A 77 19.12 -30.94 -0.29
CA ALA A 77 18.75 -32.15 -1.02
C ALA A 77 19.58 -32.33 -2.29
N ILE A 78 19.77 -31.25 -3.07
CA ILE A 78 20.61 -31.26 -4.27
C ILE A 78 22.06 -31.56 -3.92
N ARG A 79 22.62 -30.94 -2.88
CA ARG A 79 24.03 -31.16 -2.48
C ARG A 79 24.28 -32.55 -1.90
N LYS A 80 23.30 -33.15 -1.25
CA LYS A 80 23.38 -34.50 -0.67
C LYS A 80 23.01 -35.61 -1.65
N ALA A 81 22.44 -35.28 -2.81
CA ALA A 81 22.05 -36.26 -3.81
C ALA A 81 23.27 -37.06 -4.31
N GLU A 82 23.05 -38.33 -4.64
CA GLU A 82 24.07 -39.16 -5.27
C GLU A 82 24.53 -38.52 -6.60
N GLY A 83 25.84 -38.40 -6.78
CA GLY A 83 26.42 -37.75 -7.96
C GLY A 83 26.38 -36.22 -7.95
N ALA A 84 25.92 -35.56 -6.87
CA ALA A 84 25.91 -34.10 -6.78
C ALA A 84 27.31 -33.48 -6.96
N SER A 85 28.35 -34.18 -6.51
CA SER A 85 29.75 -33.79 -6.63
C SER A 85 30.44 -34.39 -7.87
N ALA A 86 29.71 -35.10 -8.72
CA ALA A 86 30.29 -35.72 -9.91
C ALA A 86 30.78 -34.63 -10.87
N PRO A 87 31.97 -34.81 -11.48
CA PRO A 87 32.50 -33.84 -12.42
C PRO A 87 31.60 -33.76 -13.66
N VAL A 88 31.06 -32.58 -13.92
CA VAL A 88 30.32 -32.30 -15.15
C VAL A 88 31.31 -31.95 -16.26
N ALA A 89 31.15 -32.57 -17.43
CA ALA A 89 31.97 -32.26 -18.60
C ALA A 89 31.87 -30.78 -18.96
N ALA A 90 33.00 -30.13 -19.25
CA ALA A 90 33.06 -28.69 -19.49
C ALA A 90 32.02 -28.17 -20.51
N PRO A 91 31.81 -28.82 -21.68
CA PRO A 91 30.82 -28.35 -22.66
C PRO A 91 29.39 -28.32 -22.12
N VAL A 92 29.03 -29.25 -21.24
CA VAL A 92 27.68 -29.34 -20.65
C VAL A 92 27.47 -28.22 -19.64
N ARG A 93 28.47 -27.96 -18.80
CA ARG A 93 28.46 -26.85 -17.85
C ARG A 93 28.31 -25.51 -18.56
N ASP A 94 29.09 -25.31 -19.63
CA ASP A 94 29.12 -24.04 -20.36
C ASP A 94 27.79 -23.80 -21.11
N ALA A 95 27.19 -24.84 -21.72
CA ALA A 95 25.86 -24.76 -22.30
C ALA A 95 24.76 -24.44 -21.27
N GLY A 96 24.87 -25.02 -20.07
CA GLY A 96 23.96 -24.71 -18.96
C GLY A 96 24.06 -23.26 -18.49
N LEU A 97 25.28 -22.74 -18.37
CA LEU A 97 25.52 -21.34 -18.05
C LEU A 97 24.99 -20.39 -19.14
N ASP A 98 25.25 -20.67 -20.42
CA ASP A 98 24.72 -19.86 -21.52
C ASP A 98 23.19 -19.78 -21.50
N SER A 99 22.51 -20.91 -21.29
CA SER A 99 21.06 -20.97 -21.16
C SER A 99 20.55 -20.13 -19.97
N LEU A 100 21.22 -20.21 -18.81
CA LEU A 100 20.89 -19.40 -17.64
C LEU A 100 21.07 -17.90 -17.90
N CYS A 101 22.17 -17.51 -18.56
CA CYS A 101 22.50 -16.11 -18.84
C CYS A 101 21.53 -15.43 -19.81
N ARG A 102 20.77 -16.19 -20.61
CA ARG A 102 19.69 -15.67 -21.46
C ARG A 102 18.44 -15.25 -20.67
N ARG A 103 18.29 -15.68 -19.41
CA ARG A 103 17.12 -15.35 -18.58
C ARG A 103 17.28 -13.95 -17.98
N ALA A 104 16.20 -13.15 -18.02
CA ALA A 104 16.20 -11.79 -17.49
C ALA A 104 16.68 -11.69 -16.03
N ALA A 105 16.32 -12.68 -15.20
CA ALA A 105 16.73 -12.76 -13.79
C ALA A 105 18.25 -12.86 -13.58
N TYR A 106 19.01 -13.35 -14.56
CA TYR A 106 20.46 -13.56 -14.49
C TYR A 106 21.27 -12.57 -15.34
N SER A 107 20.59 -11.60 -15.98
CA SER A 107 21.23 -10.60 -16.85
C SER A 107 22.31 -9.74 -16.18
N ARG A 108 22.30 -9.65 -14.85
CA ARG A 108 23.26 -8.89 -14.04
C ARG A 108 24.25 -9.77 -13.26
N ASP A 109 24.19 -11.09 -13.43
CA ASP A 109 25.13 -11.99 -12.77
C ASP A 109 26.53 -11.77 -13.36
N PRO A 110 27.57 -11.50 -12.54
CA PRO A 110 28.94 -11.29 -13.04
C PRO A 110 29.44 -12.41 -13.95
N ARG A 111 29.00 -13.65 -13.72
CA ARG A 111 29.35 -14.83 -14.54
C ARG A 111 28.75 -14.78 -15.95
N CYS A 112 27.66 -14.02 -16.13
CA CYS A 112 27.01 -13.80 -17.41
C CYS A 112 27.53 -12.54 -18.13
N LEU A 113 28.17 -11.62 -17.39
CA LEU A 113 28.78 -10.42 -17.94
C LEU A 113 30.21 -10.67 -18.44
N GLN A 114 30.88 -11.68 -17.90
CA GLN A 114 32.20 -12.14 -18.35
C GLN A 114 32.09 -13.57 -18.87
N PRO A 115 31.91 -13.77 -20.19
CA PRO A 115 31.94 -15.10 -20.77
C PRO A 115 33.26 -15.79 -20.39
N PRO A 116 33.25 -17.06 -19.92
CA PRO A 116 34.49 -17.79 -19.74
C PRO A 116 35.24 -17.86 -21.07
N ALA A 117 36.56 -17.64 -21.05
CA ALA A 117 37.40 -17.72 -22.24
C ALA A 117 37.26 -19.11 -22.86
N SER A 118 36.53 -19.19 -23.97
CA SER A 118 36.35 -20.43 -24.73
C SER A 118 37.71 -20.98 -25.15
N ARG A 119 38.02 -22.22 -24.76
CA ARG A 119 39.11 -23.02 -25.35
C ARG A 119 38.53 -24.05 -26.29
#